data_AF-A0AAD4HPE5-F1
#
_entry.id   AF-A0AAD4HPE5-F1
#
_cell.length_a   1.000
_cell.length_b   1.000
_cell.length_c   1.000
_cell.angle_alpha   90.00
_cell.angle_beta   90.00
_cell.angle_gamma   90.00
#
_symmetry.space_group_name_H-M   'P 1'
#
loop_
_entity.id
_entity.type
_entity.pdbx_description
1 polymer ?
#
loop_
_entity_poly.entity_id
_entity_poly.type
_entity_poly.pdbx_seq_one_letter_code
_entity_poly.pdbx_strand_id
1 'polypeptide(L)'
;CHTMTPHFGAGAGQAIEVDYVISLCTRNAFVLGRLLAHPLTTSDNLPAALKAYQEVHLPFAQFVARESGRRGRMWDFELSSTVRGEVQEELKIQKEKLLAQWEWEGKDRPVAEWLEAERKLQESIGVTNKLLT
;
A
#
# COMPACT_ATOMS: atom_id res chain seq x y z
N CYS A 1 6.74 0.58 10.41
CA CYS A 1 7.71 -0.53 10.29
C CYS A 1 6.91 -1.79 10.00
N HIS A 2 7.03 -2.36 8.80
CA HIS A 2 6.27 -3.53 8.35
C HIS A 2 7.25 -4.57 7.81
N THR A 3 7.73 -5.43 8.71
CA THR A 3 8.61 -6.53 8.34
C THR A 3 7.80 -7.57 7.56
N MET A 4 8.27 -7.90 6.36
CA MET A 4 7.68 -8.89 5.47
C MET A 4 8.73 -9.97 5.17
N THR A 5 8.29 -11.23 5.08
CA THR A 5 9.15 -12.40 4.90
C THR A 5 9.76 -12.43 3.49
N PRO A 6 11.08 -12.45 3.32
CA PRO A 6 11.68 -12.63 2.00
C PRO A 6 11.84 -14.13 1.75
N HIS A 7 10.95 -14.71 0.96
CA HIS A 7 11.14 -16.09 0.50
C HIS A 7 12.32 -16.12 -0.50
N PHE A 8 13.24 -17.05 -0.27
CA PHE A 8 14.51 -17.24 -0.98
C PHE A 8 14.34 -17.33 -2.51
N GLY A 9 15.07 -16.52 -3.27
CA GLY A 9 15.61 -16.87 -4.60
C GLY A 9 14.65 -17.18 -5.77
N ALA A 10 13.51 -16.49 -5.91
CA ALA A 10 12.61 -16.63 -7.07
C ALA A 10 12.40 -15.27 -7.77
N GLY A 11 13.09 -15.05 -8.90
CA GLY A 11 13.24 -13.74 -9.56
C GLY A 11 11.97 -13.01 -10.02
N ALA A 12 10.81 -13.68 -10.09
CA ALA A 12 9.53 -13.05 -10.43
C ALA A 12 8.66 -12.73 -9.20
N GLY A 13 8.60 -13.65 -8.22
CA GLY A 13 7.89 -13.44 -6.95
C GLY A 13 8.51 -12.30 -6.14
N GLN A 14 9.85 -12.26 -6.08
CA GLN A 14 10.57 -11.16 -5.45
C GLN A 14 10.39 -9.84 -6.20
N ALA A 15 10.40 -9.81 -7.53
CA ALA A 15 10.25 -8.54 -8.27
C ALA A 15 8.91 -7.85 -7.96
N ILE A 16 7.83 -8.63 -7.84
CA ILE A 16 6.51 -8.10 -7.50
C ILE A 16 6.40 -7.75 -6.02
N GLU A 17 6.84 -8.63 -5.12
CA GLU A 17 6.86 -8.30 -3.68
C GLU A 17 7.71 -7.07 -3.39
N VAL A 18 8.88 -6.96 -4.04
CA VAL A 18 9.77 -5.80 -3.98
C VAL A 18 9.09 -4.58 -4.59
N ASP A 19 8.35 -4.69 -5.69
CA ASP A 19 7.62 -3.57 -6.26
C ASP A 19 6.50 -3.05 -5.32
N TYR A 20 5.71 -3.94 -4.73
CA TYR A 20 4.71 -3.59 -3.71
C TYR A 20 5.35 -2.93 -2.49
N VAL A 21 6.48 -3.48 -2.01
CA VAL A 21 7.22 -2.93 -0.86
C VAL A 21 7.87 -1.59 -1.21
N ILE A 22 8.42 -1.42 -2.41
CA ILE A 22 8.99 -0.16 -2.89
C ILE A 22 7.88 0.89 -3.02
N SER A 23 6.73 0.54 -3.60
CA SER A 23 5.56 1.42 -3.72
C SER A 23 5.08 1.84 -2.34
N LEU A 24 4.95 0.90 -1.40
CA LEU A 24 4.59 1.17 0.00
C LEU A 24 5.59 2.10 0.70
N CYS A 25 6.88 1.82 0.57
CA CYS A 25 7.96 2.61 1.19
C CYS A 25 8.04 4.02 0.61
N THR A 26 7.92 4.16 -0.71
CA THR A 26 7.98 5.47 -1.39
C THR A 26 6.78 6.32 -1.01
N ARG A 27 5.58 5.73 -0.98
CA ARG A 27 4.36 6.42 -0.52
C ARG A 27 4.48 6.84 0.94
N ASN A 28 5.04 5.98 1.79
CA ASN A 28 5.26 6.28 3.19
C ASN A 28 6.19 7.46 3.41
N ALA A 29 7.36 7.41 2.78
CA ALA A 29 8.32 8.49 2.86
C ALA A 29 7.70 9.81 2.34
N PHE A 30 6.93 9.75 1.27
CA PHE A 30 6.26 10.92 0.71
C PHE A 30 5.22 11.52 1.65
N VAL A 31 4.21 10.74 2.07
CA VAL A 31 3.10 11.25 2.90
C VAL A 31 3.61 11.71 4.26
N LEU A 32 4.46 10.90 4.92
CA LEU A 32 5.02 11.25 6.22
C LEU A 32 5.95 12.47 6.12
N GLY A 33 6.81 12.53 5.10
CA GLY A 33 7.69 13.67 4.88
C GLY A 33 6.93 14.97 4.68
N ARG A 34 5.83 14.94 3.90
CA ARG A 34 4.95 16.10 3.71
C ARG A 34 4.24 16.53 4.98
N LEU A 35 3.75 15.57 5.76
CA LEU A 35 3.05 15.85 7.00
C LEU A 35 3.98 16.45 8.07
N LEU A 36 5.21 15.93 8.18
CA LEU A 36 6.22 16.46 9.10
C LEU A 36 6.77 17.83 8.68
N ALA A 37 6.84 18.11 7.38
CA ALA A 37 7.24 19.42 6.84
C ALA A 37 6.09 20.45 6.82
N HIS A 38 4.87 20.05 7.19
CA HIS A 38 3.71 20.93 7.13
C HIS A 38 3.81 22.03 8.20
N PRO A 39 3.53 23.32 7.88
CA PRO A 39 3.67 24.43 8.84
C PRO A 39 2.82 24.31 10.11
N LEU A 40 1.71 23.56 10.05
CA LEU A 40 0.87 23.30 11.21
C LEU A 40 1.39 22.16 12.09
N THR A 41 2.41 21.41 11.66
CA THR A 41 3.00 20.33 12.46
C THR A 41 4.07 20.91 13.38
N THR A 42 3.82 20.82 14.67
CA THR A 42 4.72 21.26 15.75
C THR A 42 5.03 20.10 16.68
N SER A 43 5.99 20.27 17.59
CA SER A 43 6.32 19.23 18.57
C SER A 43 5.12 18.85 19.44
N ASP A 44 4.23 19.80 19.73
CA ASP A 44 3.09 19.61 20.63
C ASP A 44 1.95 18.81 19.97
N ASN A 45 1.78 18.94 18.65
CA ASN A 45 0.75 18.22 17.90
C ASN A 45 1.28 17.08 17.03
N LEU A 46 2.57 16.77 17.14
CA LEU A 46 3.20 15.63 16.49
C LEU A 46 2.45 14.30 16.73
N PRO A 47 1.94 13.99 17.94
CA PRO A 47 1.15 12.77 18.13
C PRO A 47 -0.14 12.75 17.28
N ALA A 48 -0.79 13.90 17.09
CA ALA A 48 -2.00 14.01 16.25
C ALA A 48 -1.66 13.86 14.77
N ALA A 49 -0.57 14.47 14.31
CA ALA A 49 -0.06 14.29 12.95
C ALA A 49 0.27 12.81 12.66
N LEU A 50 1.00 12.14 13.56
CA LEU A 50 1.32 10.71 13.38
C LEU A 50 0.07 9.83 13.40
N LYS A 51 -0.95 10.19 14.17
CA LYS A 51 -2.25 9.49 14.16
C LYS A 51 -2.97 9.67 12.82
N ALA A 52 -3.03 10.89 12.29
CA ALA A 52 -3.61 11.18 10.98
C ALA A 52 -2.91 10.40 9.86
N TYR A 53 -1.57 10.37 9.88
CA TYR A 53 -0.78 9.53 8.98
C TYR A 53 -1.14 8.05 9.10
N GLN A 54 -1.17 7.51 10.32
CA GLN A 54 -1.47 6.10 10.57
C GLN A 54 -2.86 5.70 10.05
N GLU A 55 -3.87 6.54 10.25
CA GLU A 55 -5.25 6.27 9.81
C GLU A 55 -5.39 6.20 8.29
N VAL A 56 -4.70 7.08 7.56
CA VAL A 56 -4.69 7.08 6.09
C VAL A 56 -3.86 5.92 5.55
N HIS A 57 -2.75 5.61 6.22
CA HIS A 57 -1.80 4.64 5.73
C HIS A 57 -2.21 3.18 5.97
N LEU A 58 -2.83 2.89 7.11
CA LEU A 58 -3.10 1.53 7.57
C LEU A 58 -3.90 0.67 6.57
N PRO A 59 -4.97 1.16 5.93
CA PRO A 59 -5.72 0.36 4.96
C PRO A 59 -4.85 -0.11 3.78
N PHE A 60 -3.98 0.76 3.27
CA PHE A 60 -3.08 0.44 2.17
C PHE A 60 -1.97 -0.52 2.60
N ALA A 61 -1.36 -0.31 3.77
CA ALA A 61 -0.36 -1.23 4.30
C ALA A 61 -0.91 -2.65 4.50
N GLN A 62 -2.13 -2.77 5.01
CA GLN A 62 -2.80 -4.06 5.16
C GLN A 62 -3.18 -4.69 3.82
N PHE A 63 -3.58 -3.88 2.84
CA PHE A 63 -3.83 -4.36 1.48
C PHE A 63 -2.55 -4.95 0.87
N VAL A 64 -1.44 -4.21 0.94
CA VAL A 64 -0.13 -4.66 0.44
C VAL A 64 0.29 -5.96 1.13
N ALA A 65 0.23 -6.03 2.46
CA ALA A 65 0.60 -7.25 3.19
C ALA A 65 -0.23 -8.48 2.78
N ARG A 66 -1.54 -8.30 2.57
CA ARG A 66 -2.43 -9.38 2.10
C ARG A 66 -2.11 -9.79 0.67
N GLU A 67 -1.90 -8.82 -0.22
CA GLU A 67 -1.62 -9.07 -1.63
C GLU A 67 -0.25 -9.70 -1.83
N SER A 68 0.79 -9.26 -1.13
CA SER A 68 2.11 -9.88 -1.17
C SER A 68 2.04 -11.36 -0.77
N GLY A 69 1.40 -11.69 0.36
CA GLY A 69 1.25 -13.09 0.77
C GLY A 69 0.39 -13.94 -0.17
N ARG A 70 -0.68 -13.37 -0.74
CA ARG A 70 -1.52 -14.06 -1.73
C ARG A 70 -0.77 -14.33 -3.03
N ARG A 71 0.12 -13.42 -3.41
CA ARG A 71 0.87 -13.47 -4.69
C ARG A 71 2.09 -14.35 -4.62
N GLY A 72 2.80 -14.39 -3.48
CA GLY A 72 3.87 -15.38 -3.25
C GLY A 72 3.36 -16.79 -3.54
N ARG A 73 2.23 -17.18 -2.94
CA ARG A 73 1.57 -18.48 -3.17
C ARG A 73 1.15 -18.72 -4.63
N MET A 74 0.71 -17.66 -5.33
CA MET A 74 0.27 -17.77 -6.73
C MET A 74 1.45 -18.00 -7.70
N TRP A 75 2.62 -17.40 -7.42
CA TRP A 75 3.83 -17.59 -8.22
C TRP A 75 4.61 -18.86 -7.88
N ASP A 76 4.48 -19.35 -6.65
CA ASP A 76 5.01 -20.66 -6.24
C ASP A 76 4.22 -21.84 -6.85
N PHE A 77 3.21 -21.53 -7.69
CA PHE A 77 2.30 -22.50 -8.29
C PHE A 77 1.73 -23.45 -7.23
N GLU A 78 1.29 -22.89 -6.11
CA GLU A 78 0.55 -23.64 -5.10
C GLU A 78 -0.85 -23.94 -5.69
N LEU A 79 -0.92 -25.06 -6.39
CA LEU A 79 -2.12 -25.55 -7.07
C LEU A 79 -2.88 -26.48 -6.15
N SER A 80 -4.21 -26.39 -6.16
CA SER A 80 -5.06 -27.22 -5.30
C SER A 80 -5.27 -28.63 -5.87
N SER A 81 -5.08 -28.79 -7.19
CA SER A 81 -5.28 -30.03 -7.92
C SER A 81 -3.98 -30.53 -8.56
N THR A 82 -3.83 -31.86 -8.62
CA THR A 82 -2.77 -32.53 -9.39
C THR A 82 -3.29 -33.07 -10.72
N VAL A 83 -4.59 -32.89 -11.02
CA VAL A 83 -5.22 -33.38 -12.25
C VAL A 83 -4.91 -32.43 -13.39
N ARG A 84 -4.28 -32.94 -14.47
CA ARG A 84 -3.76 -32.14 -15.59
C ARG A 84 -4.75 -31.13 -16.17
N GLY A 85 -6.03 -31.50 -16.34
CA GLY A 85 -7.05 -30.62 -16.89
C GLY A 85 -7.44 -29.47 -15.95
N GLU A 86 -7.54 -29.75 -14.65
CA GLU A 86 -7.85 -28.77 -13.61
C GLU A 86 -6.68 -27.81 -13.38
N VAL A 87 -5.45 -28.34 -13.39
CA VAL A 87 -4.21 -27.56 -13.34
C VAL A 87 -4.14 -26.52 -14.46
N GLN A 88 -4.51 -26.89 -15.69
CA GLN A 88 -4.48 -25.95 -16.83
C GLN A 88 -5.48 -24.81 -16.64
N GLU A 89 -6.67 -25.10 -16.12
CA GLU A 89 -7.69 -24.08 -15.85
C GLU A 89 -7.28 -23.18 -14.68
N GLU A 90 -6.71 -23.74 -13.61
CA GLU A 90 -6.19 -22.99 -12.47
C GLU A 90 -5.07 -22.03 -12.89
N LEU A 91 -4.13 -22.50 -13.72
CA LEU A 91 -3.06 -21.68 -14.30
C LEU A 91 -3.59 -20.55 -15.18
N LYS A 92 -4.64 -20.81 -15.96
CA LYS A 92 -5.29 -19.79 -16.79
C LYS A 92 -5.93 -18.70 -15.93
N ILE A 93 -6.62 -19.08 -14.86
CA ILE A 93 -7.20 -18.14 -13.88
C ILE A 93 -6.10 -17.34 -13.18
N GLN A 94 -4.99 -17.98 -12.78
CA GLN A 94 -3.85 -17.29 -12.18
C GLN A 94 -3.23 -16.28 -13.13
N LYS A 95 -3.08 -16.62 -14.42
CA LYS A 95 -2.60 -15.70 -15.46
C LYS A 95 -3.48 -14.47 -15.59
N GLU A 96 -4.80 -14.63 -15.65
CA GLU A 96 -5.73 -13.49 -15.75
C GLU A 96 -5.64 -12.56 -14.52
N LYS A 97 -5.53 -13.13 -13.31
CA LYS A 97 -5.33 -12.38 -12.06
C LYS A 97 -3.99 -11.65 -12.02
N LEU A 98 -2.95 -12.19 -12.64
CA LEU A 98 -1.64 -11.55 -12.79
C LEU A 98 -1.69 -10.37 -13.77
N LEU A 99 -2.47 -10.46 -14.84
CA LEU A 99 -2.59 -9.36 -15.80
C LEU A 99 -3.39 -8.19 -15.24
N ALA A 100 -4.50 -8.45 -14.54
CA ALA A 100 -5.29 -7.42 -13.84
C ALA A 100 -4.51 -6.71 -12.70
N GLN A 101 -3.36 -7.25 -12.30
CA GLN A 101 -2.47 -6.63 -11.31
C GLN A 101 -1.98 -5.25 -11.75
N TRP A 102 -1.82 -4.98 -13.03
CA TRP A 102 -1.15 -3.75 -13.47
C TRP A 102 -2.07 -2.52 -13.41
N GLU A 103 -3.36 -2.70 -13.08
CA GLU A 103 -4.35 -1.62 -13.06
C GLU A 103 -4.38 -0.82 -11.74
N TRP A 104 -3.86 -1.34 -10.62
CA TRP A 104 -3.98 -0.65 -9.32
C TRP A 104 -2.85 0.35 -9.03
N GLU A 105 -1.78 0.37 -9.85
CA GLU A 105 -0.71 1.38 -9.85
C GLU A 105 -1.22 2.74 -10.41
N GLY A 106 -2.21 3.31 -9.75
CA GLY A 106 -2.70 4.65 -10.06
C GLY A 106 -1.69 5.71 -9.65
N LYS A 107 -1.22 6.50 -10.62
CA LYS A 107 -0.22 7.58 -10.45
C LYS A 107 -0.62 8.66 -9.42
N ASP A 108 -1.92 8.91 -9.22
CA ASP A 108 -2.43 10.02 -8.39
C ASP A 108 -2.70 9.65 -6.93
N ARG A 109 -2.60 8.36 -6.61
CA ARG A 109 -3.00 7.85 -5.29
C ARG A 109 -2.17 8.43 -4.13
N PRO A 110 -0.84 8.64 -4.22
CA PRO A 110 -0.04 9.21 -3.11
C PRO A 110 -0.42 10.65 -2.74
N VAL A 111 -0.82 11.46 -3.72
CA VAL A 111 -1.23 12.84 -3.51
C VAL A 111 -2.57 12.90 -2.78
N ALA A 112 -3.53 12.07 -3.19
CA ALA A 112 -4.82 11.97 -2.52
C ALA A 112 -4.70 11.56 -1.04
N GLU A 113 -3.81 10.62 -0.72
CA GLU A 113 -3.54 10.22 0.67
C GLU A 113 -2.89 11.34 1.49
N TRP A 114 -1.97 12.10 0.90
CA TRP A 114 -1.42 13.28 1.57
C TRP A 114 -2.50 14.32 1.87
N LEU A 115 -3.37 14.66 0.91
CA LEU A 115 -4.47 15.62 1.10
C LEU A 115 -5.43 15.17 2.21
N GLU A 116 -5.74 13.88 2.28
CA GLU A 116 -6.58 13.33 3.34
C GLU A 116 -5.90 13.36 4.71
N ALA A 117 -4.59 13.09 4.78
CA ALA A 117 -3.83 13.20 6.03
C ALA A 117 -3.74 14.65 6.52
N GLU A 118 -3.58 15.60 5.59
CA GLU A 118 -3.60 17.04 5.87
C GLU A 118 -4.96 17.49 6.41
N ARG A 119 -6.06 17.06 5.78
CA ARG A 119 -7.43 17.34 6.24
C ARG A 119 -7.65 16.84 7.67
N LYS A 120 -7.27 15.59 7.96
CA LYS A 120 -7.37 15.00 9.31
C LYS A 120 -6.55 15.76 10.34
N LEU A 121 -5.34 16.21 9.98
CA LEU A 121 -4.52 17.05 10.86
C LEU A 121 -5.24 18.36 11.17
N GLN A 122 -5.74 19.07 10.15
CA GLN A 122 -6.47 20.33 10.29
C GLN A 122 -7.70 20.20 11.20
N GLU A 123 -8.47 19.13 11.06
CA GLU A 123 -9.63 18.83 11.91
C GLU A 123 -9.21 18.60 13.37
N SER A 124 -8.13 17.85 13.59
CA SER A 124 -7.64 17.53 14.94
C SER A 124 -7.17 18.74 15.74
N ILE A 125 -6.72 19.80 15.06
CA ILE A 125 -6.23 21.04 15.67
C ILE A 125 -7.29 22.16 15.66
N GLY A 126 -8.51 21.88 15.21
CA GLY A 126 -9.61 22.85 15.18
C GLY A 126 -9.47 23.94 14.10
N VAL A 127 -8.58 23.77 13.13
CA VAL A 127 -8.47 24.67 11.97
C VAL A 127 -9.48 24.19 10.93
N THR A 128 -10.75 24.61 11.07
CA THR A 128 -11.73 24.43 10.00
C THR A 128 -11.43 25.48 8.94
N ASN A 129 -11.11 25.05 7.72
CA ASN A 129 -10.93 25.93 6.57
C ASN A 129 -12.27 26.65 6.28
N LYS A 130 -12.50 27.79 6.92
CA LYS A 130 -13.55 28.76 6.57
C LYS A 130 -13.07 29.62 5.41
N LEU A 131 -12.70 29.02 4.29
CA LEU A 131 -12.49 29.77 3.05
C LEU A 131 -12.94 28.90 1.90
N LEU A 132 -14.18 29.12 1.46
CA LEU A 132 -14.64 29.25 0.07
C LEU A 132 -16.16 29.53 0.12
N THR A 133 -16.51 30.78 0.42
CA THR A 133 -17.72 31.44 -0.09
C THR A 133 -17.32 32.32 -1.25
#